data_AF-A0A820LYH3-F1
#
_entry.id   AF-A0A820LYH3-F1
#
_cell.length_a   1.000
_cell.length_b   1.000
_cell.length_c   1.000
_cell.angle_alpha   90.00
_cell.angle_beta   90.00
_cell.angle_gamma   90.00
#
_symmetry.space_group_name_H-M   'P 1'
#
loop_
_entity.id
_entity.type
_entity.pdbx_description
1 polymer ?
#
loop_
_entity_poly.entity_id
_entity_poly.type
_entity_poly.pdbx_seq_one_letter_code
_entity_poly.pdbx_strand_id
1 'polypeptide(L)' 'SSYDSIYSLSNSMLDRFCLQILPKINNKIKSFNLEISSMKRILLSANYPNLFELGIFNIEKEAALCLVTRKDNFT' A
#
# COMPACT_ATOMS: atom_id res chain seq x y z
N SER A 1 25.32 -0.20 6.61
CA SER A 1 24.39 0.94 6.74
C SER A 1 23.88 1.29 5.35
N SER A 2 22.81 0.62 4.92
CA SER A 2 22.14 0.94 3.65
C SER A 2 21.12 2.02 3.95
N TYR A 3 21.29 3.21 3.38
CA TYR A 3 20.23 4.22 3.38
C TYR A 3 19.14 3.71 2.46
N ASP A 4 18.08 3.11 3.01
CA ASP A 4 16.82 2.92 2.30
C ASP A 4 16.36 4.31 1.88
N SER A 5 16.69 4.67 0.64
CA SER A 5 16.42 6.00 0.11
C SER A 5 14.94 5.99 -0.21
N ILE A 6 14.13 6.49 0.73
CA ILE A 6 12.69 6.66 0.52
C ILE A 6 12.53 7.80 -0.50
N TYR A 7 12.41 7.43 -1.77
CA TYR A 7 12.12 8.38 -2.84
C TYR A 7 10.64 8.77 -2.78
N SER A 8 10.37 10.04 -2.47
CA SER A 8 9.01 10.57 -2.56
C SER A 8 8.60 10.66 -4.02
N LEU A 9 7.62 9.86 -4.42
CA LEU A 9 6.99 10.00 -5.74
C LEU A 9 6.04 11.20 -5.72
N SER A 10 6.07 12.01 -6.77
CA SER A 10 5.06 13.06 -6.96
C SER A 10 3.66 12.42 -7.10
N ASN A 11 2.61 13.18 -6.77
CA ASN A 11 1.24 12.74 -6.94
C ASN A 11 0.95 12.29 -8.39
N SER A 12 1.48 12.99 -9.40
CA SER A 12 1.32 12.60 -10.81
C SER A 12 1.96 11.26 -11.15
N MET A 13 3.11 10.94 -10.56
CA MET A 13 3.77 9.64 -10.74
C MET A 13 3.00 8.53 -10.00
N LEU A 14 2.51 8.80 -8.79
CA LEU A 14 1.65 7.89 -8.05
C LEU A 14 0.36 7.60 -8.82
N ASP A 15 -0.31 8.63 -9.33
CA ASP A 15 -1.56 8.46 -10.07
C ASP A 15 -1.34 7.67 -11.37
N ARG A 16 -0.25 7.96 -12.10
CA ARG A 16 0.14 7.17 -13.28
C ARG A 16 0.37 5.71 -12.90
N PHE A 17 1.10 5.45 -11.82
CA PHE A 17 1.35 4.10 -11.35
C PHE A 17 0.04 3.39 -10.97
N CYS A 18 -0.77 3.99 -10.09
CA CYS A 18 -2.03 3.43 -9.59
C CYS A 18 -3.03 3.18 -10.71
N LEU A 19 -3.25 4.15 -11.60
CA LEU A 19 -4.36 4.09 -12.55
C LEU A 19 -3.98 3.40 -13.86
N GLN A 20 -2.70 3.38 -14.26
CA GLN A 20 -2.31 2.89 -15.59
C GLN A 20 -1.44 1.64 -15.57
N ILE A 21 -0.56 1.51 -14.57
CA ILE A 21 0.42 0.41 -14.50
C ILE A 21 -0.13 -0.71 -13.63
N LEU A 22 -0.54 -0.37 -12.42
CA LEU A 22 -0.93 -1.31 -11.38
C LEU A 22 -2.08 -2.25 -11.79
N PRO A 23 -3.14 -1.79 -12.48
CA PRO A 23 -4.23 -2.68 -12.91
C PRO A 23 -3.77 -3.73 -13.93
N LYS A 24 -2.67 -3.50 -14.65
CA LYS A 24 -2.14 -4.44 -15.65
C LYS A 24 -1.24 -5.51 -15.03
N ILE A 25 -0.69 -5.26 -13.85
CA ILE A 25 0.24 -6.16 -13.16
C ILE A 25 -0.32 -6.74 -11.87
N ASN A 26 -1.56 -6.40 -11.48
CA ASN A 26 -2.13 -6.77 -10.18
C ASN A 26 -2.09 -8.28 -9.90
N ASN A 27 -2.23 -9.11 -10.94
CA ASN A 27 -2.21 -10.56 -10.86
C ASN A 27 -0.79 -11.13 -10.65
N LYS A 28 0.24 -10.31 -10.73
CA LYS A 28 1.64 -10.72 -10.48
C LYS A 28 2.14 -10.25 -9.12
N ILE A 29 1.38 -9.41 -8.42
CA ILE A 29 1.79 -8.82 -7.14
C ILE A 29 1.51 -9.82 -6.03
N LYS A 30 2.59 -10.29 -5.39
CA LYS A 30 2.54 -11.19 -4.23
C LYS A 30 2.72 -10.47 -2.90
N SER A 31 3.62 -9.48 -2.87
CA SER A 31 3.89 -8.66 -1.69
C SER A 31 3.94 -7.20 -2.12
N PHE A 32 3.43 -6.33 -1.26
CA PHE A 32 3.29 -4.92 -1.57
C PHE A 32 3.54 -4.05 -0.35
N ASN A 33 4.55 -3.17 -0.44
CA ASN A 33 4.98 -2.30 0.64
C ASN A 33 4.63 -0.86 0.31
N LEU A 34 3.86 -0.20 1.18
CA LEU A 34 3.36 1.14 0.95
C LEU A 34 3.48 2.07 2.15
N GLU A 35 3.65 3.35 1.85
CA GLU A 35 3.42 4.42 2.83
C GLU A 35 1.92 4.61 3.06
N ILE A 36 1.54 4.90 4.30
CA ILE A 36 0.13 5.10 4.68
C ILE A 36 -0.57 6.18 3.85
N SER A 37 0.14 7.24 3.48
CA SER A 37 -0.36 8.35 2.66
C SER A 37 -0.75 7.91 1.23
N SER A 38 -0.14 6.84 0.73
CA SER A 38 -0.38 6.28 -0.61
C SER A 38 -1.35 5.10 -0.60
N MET A 39 -1.60 4.51 0.58
CA MET A 39 -2.40 3.30 0.76
C MET A 39 -3.78 3.39 0.09
N LYS A 40 -4.54 4.47 0.36
CA LYS A 40 -5.90 4.64 -0.15
C LYS A 40 -5.95 4.65 -1.67
N ARG A 41 -5.04 5.39 -2.32
CA ARG A 41 -4.99 5.50 -3.78
C ARG A 41 -4.71 4.15 -4.41
N ILE A 42 -3.82 3.39 -3.80
CA ILE A 42 -3.36 2.14 -4.37
C ILE A 42 -4.40 1.03 -4.16
N LEU A 43 -4.92 0.86 -2.95
CA LEU A 43 -5.95 -0.14 -2.66
C LEU A 43 -7.23 0.06 -3.47
N LEU A 44 -7.58 1.29 -3.84
CA LEU A 44 -8.75 1.58 -4.67
C LEU A 44 -8.50 1.37 -6.17
N SER A 45 -7.25 1.28 -6.61
CA SER A 45 -6.91 1.31 -8.03
C SER A 45 -6.98 -0.05 -8.73
N ALA A 46 -6.83 -1.14 -7.99
CA ALA A 46 -6.86 -2.50 -8.54
C ALA A 46 -7.32 -3.51 -7.48
N ASN A 47 -7.87 -4.62 -7.95
CA ASN A 47 -8.04 -5.82 -7.12
C ASN A 47 -6.75 -6.66 -7.22
N TYR A 48 -6.28 -7.23 -6.09
CA TYR A 48 -5.02 -7.97 -6.05
C TYR A 48 -5.26 -9.45 -5.75
N PRO A 49 -5.60 -10.26 -6.76
CA PRO A 49 -6.04 -11.65 -6.54
C PRO A 49 -4.95 -12.56 -5.98
N ASN A 50 -3.67 -12.18 -6.11
CA ASN A 50 -2.52 -12.98 -5.67
C ASN A 50 -1.73 -12.32 -4.53
N LEU A 51 -2.29 -11.28 -3.89
CA LEU A 51 -1.63 -10.59 -2.79
C LEU A 51 -1.63 -11.49 -1.55
N PHE A 52 -0.44 -11.90 -1.13
CA PHE A 52 -0.22 -12.69 0.06
C PHE A 52 0.19 -11.83 1.26
N GLU A 53 0.89 -10.72 0.98
CA GLU A 53 1.45 -9.86 2.02
C GLU A 53 1.24 -8.38 1.70
N LEU A 54 0.80 -7.62 2.70
CA LEU A 54 0.69 -6.16 2.66
C LEU A 54 1.54 -5.58 3.80
N GLY A 55 2.61 -4.89 3.44
CA GLY A 55 3.45 -4.14 4.37
C GLY A 55 3.08 -2.66 4.36
N ILE A 56 2.87 -2.09 5.55
CA ILE A 56 2.68 -0.65 5.73
C ILE A 56 3.89 -0.12 6.48
N PHE A 57 4.58 0.86 5.88
CA PHE A 57 5.72 1.53 6.50
C PHE A 57 5.41 3.00 6.77
N ASN A 58 6.24 3.62 7.62
CA ASN A 58 6.05 4.98 8.13
C ASN A 58 4.68 5.21 8.80
N ILE A 59 4.19 4.19 9.48
CA ILE A 59 3.01 4.27 10.32
C ILE A 59 3.42 4.59 11.76
N GLU A 60 2.74 5.55 12.39
CA GLU A 60 2.90 5.80 13.83
C GLU A 60 2.49 4.54 14.62
N LYS A 61 3.24 4.20 15.66
CA LYS A 61 3.05 2.97 16.42
C LYS A 61 1.62 2.85 16.95
N GLU A 62 1.05 3.96 17.41
CA GLU A 62 -0.30 4.08 17.94
C GLU A 62 -1.35 3.81 16.85
N ALA A 63 -1.15 4.36 15.64
CA ALA A 63 -2.00 4.10 14.50
C ALA A 63 -1.93 2.63 14.05
N ALA A 64 -0.73 2.04 14.06
CA ALA A 64 -0.53 0.62 13.77
C ALA A 64 -1.25 -0.27 14.78
N LEU A 65 -1.13 0.06 16.08
CA LEU A 65 -1.85 -0.64 17.14
C LEU A 65 -3.37 -0.54 16.96
N CYS A 66 -3.91 0.63 16.63
CA CYS A 66 -5.34 0.77 16.36
C CYS A 66 -5.82 -0.07 15.15
N LEU A 67 -5.00 -0.22 14.10
CA LEU A 67 -5.34 -1.05 12.94
C LEU A 67 -5.40 -2.54 13.29
N VAL A 68 -4.46 -3.04 14.09
CA VAL A 68 -4.40 -4.48 14.44
C VAL A 68 -5.27 -4.88 15.63
N THR A 69 -5.68 -3.92 16.46
CA THR A 69 -6.54 -4.16 17.63
C THR A 69 -8.02 -3.94 17.36
N ARG A 70 -8.39 -3.32 16.23
CA ARG A 70 -9.79 -3.30 15.78
C ARG A 70 -10.22 -4.73 15.41
N LYS A 71 -10.93 -5.37 16.34
CA LYS A 71 -11.84 -6.49 16.01
C LYS A 71 -12.89 -5.94 15.06
N ASP A 72 -12.84 -6.39 13.83
CA ASP A 72 -13.83 -6.09 12.81
C ASP A 72 -15.25 -6.46 13.28
N ASN A 73 -16.10 -5.44 13.48
CA ASN A 73 -17.56 -5.59 13.42
C ASN A 73 -18.01 -5.40 11.96
N PHE A 74 -17.47 -6.21 11.05
CA PHE A 74 -18.07 -6.37 9.72
C PHE A 74 -19.02 -7.57 9.77
N THR A 75 -20.20 -7.34 10.35
CA THR A 75 -21.42 -8.13 10.10
C THR A 75 -22.11 -7.63 8.84
#